data_AF-A0A183DED5-F1
#
_entry.id   AF-A0A183DED5-F1
#
_cell.length_a   1.000
_cell.length_b   1.000
_cell.length_c   1.000
_cell.angle_alpha   90.00
_cell.angle_beta   90.00
_cell.angle_gamma   90.00
#
_symmetry.space_group_name_H-M   'P 1'
#
loop_
_entity.id
_entity.type
_entity.pdbx_description
1 polymer ?
#
loop_
_entity_poly.entity_id
_entity_poly.type
_entity_poly.pdbx_seq_one_letter_code
_entity_poly.pdbx_strand_id
1 'polypeptide(L)'
;MGISDGLAKKAREMGQSVVVLVLVPLVPVVLFAPLAAYGNEDAKRLYDDLLVNYNKHRRPTPGPNIPVTIKLKLRLSQIIDVVWIDNKLSWDPRSYGGVSVLYVPYEMIWVPDIVLYNKSADSESRYGSNWEYFILKIIDLIQYFFD
;
A
#
# COMPACT_ATOMS: atom_id res chain seq x y z
N MET A 1 28.79 -45.41 -16.61
CA MET A 1 28.80 -44.58 -15.38
C MET A 1 29.24 -43.19 -15.79
N GLY A 2 28.24 -42.36 -16.12
CA GLY A 2 28.46 -41.05 -16.74
C GLY A 2 28.77 -39.99 -15.69
N ILE A 3 29.42 -38.91 -16.11
CA ILE A 3 29.80 -37.77 -15.25
C ILE A 3 28.58 -37.17 -14.50
N SER A 4 27.36 -37.36 -15.04
CA SER A 4 26.08 -36.99 -14.41
C SER A 4 25.79 -37.73 -13.10
N ASP A 5 26.16 -39.02 -13.01
CA ASP A 5 25.85 -39.87 -11.84
C ASP A 5 26.73 -39.46 -10.65
N GLY A 6 27.97 -39.03 -10.93
CA GLY A 6 28.91 -38.53 -9.92
C GLY A 6 28.52 -37.17 -9.36
N LEU A 7 27.95 -36.27 -10.18
CA LEU A 7 27.51 -34.95 -9.72
C LEU A 7 26.29 -35.02 -8.80
N ALA A 8 25.30 -35.85 -9.14
CA ALA A 8 24.10 -36.03 -8.33
C ALA A 8 24.41 -36.67 -6.96
N LYS A 9 25.37 -37.59 -6.90
CA LYS A 9 25.81 -38.22 -5.66
C LYS A 9 26.54 -37.23 -4.74
N LYS A 10 27.45 -36.41 -5.28
CA LYS A 10 28.21 -35.41 -4.52
C LYS A 10 27.33 -34.25 -4.01
N ALA A 11 26.30 -33.88 -4.77
CA ALA A 11 25.31 -32.89 -4.35
C ALA A 11 24.50 -33.33 -3.12
N ARG A 12 24.14 -34.63 -3.09
CA ARG A 12 23.35 -35.23 -2.01
C ARG A 12 24.12 -35.33 -0.68
N GLU A 13 25.44 -35.51 -0.73
CA GLU A 13 26.33 -35.52 0.44
C GLU A 13 26.57 -34.12 1.03
N MET A 14 26.45 -33.06 0.24
CA MET A 14 26.64 -31.67 0.69
C MET A 14 25.34 -30.97 1.15
N GLY A 15 24.23 -31.70 1.23
CA GLY A 15 22.94 -31.15 1.70
C GLY A 15 22.35 -30.05 0.81
N GLN A 16 22.85 -29.89 -0.43
CA GLN A 16 22.37 -28.91 -1.39
C GLN A 16 21.51 -29.59 -2.47
N SER A 17 20.32 -29.03 -2.70
CA SER A 17 19.40 -29.52 -3.74
C SER A 17 19.92 -29.12 -5.12
N VAL A 18 20.41 -30.10 -5.90
CA VAL A 18 20.85 -29.89 -7.29
C VAL A 18 19.78 -30.41 -8.25
N VAL A 19 19.32 -29.54 -9.15
CA VAL A 19 18.34 -29.86 -10.20
C VAL A 19 19.10 -30.49 -11.37
N VAL A 20 18.89 -31.79 -11.60
CA VAL A 20 19.42 -32.50 -12.77
C VAL A 20 18.35 -32.49 -13.85
N LEU A 21 18.56 -31.70 -14.91
CA LEU A 21 17.67 -31.65 -16.06
C LEU A 21 17.86 -32.90 -16.92
N VAL A 22 17.00 -33.90 -16.73
CA VAL A 22 16.86 -35.02 -17.66
C VAL A 22 15.87 -34.59 -18.74
N LEU A 23 16.35 -34.35 -19.96
CA LEU A 23 15.52 -34.08 -21.13
C LEU A 23 14.76 -35.37 -21.51
N VAL A 24 13.54 -35.52 -21.00
CA VAL A 24 12.60 -36.59 -21.41
C VAL A 24 11.86 -36.12 -22.67
N PRO A 25 11.71 -36.96 -23.72
CA PRO A 25 11.07 -36.55 -24.96
C PRO A 25 9.58 -36.23 -24.75
N LEU A 26 9.18 -35.10 -25.33
CA LEU A 26 7.87 -34.48 -25.32
C LEU A 26 6.71 -35.47 -25.52
N VAL A 27 5.93 -35.70 -24.46
CA VAL A 27 4.54 -36.17 -24.57
C VAL A 27 3.65 -34.95 -24.30
N PRO A 28 2.80 -34.50 -25.24
CA PRO A 28 1.92 -33.38 -25.02
C PRO A 28 0.70 -33.88 -24.23
N VAL A 29 0.85 -34.04 -22.91
CA VAL A 29 -0.31 -34.12 -22.02
C VAL A 29 -0.78 -32.69 -21.79
N VAL A 30 -1.81 -32.33 -22.56
CA VAL A 30 -2.65 -31.17 -22.35
C VAL A 30 -3.20 -31.23 -20.93
N LEU A 31 -2.57 -30.51 -20.01
CA LEU A 31 -3.17 -29.99 -18.79
C LEU A 31 -2.64 -28.57 -18.61
N PHE A 32 -3.07 -27.68 -19.51
CA PHE A 32 -3.21 -26.28 -19.17
C PHE A 32 -4.35 -26.23 -18.14
N ALA A 33 -4.06 -26.58 -16.90
CA ALA A 33 -4.87 -26.05 -15.82
C ALA A 33 -4.63 -24.55 -15.89
N PRO A 34 -5.66 -23.72 -16.16
CA PRO A 34 -5.54 -22.37 -15.66
C PRO A 34 -5.29 -22.57 -14.17
N LEU A 35 -4.14 -22.10 -13.67
CA LEU A 35 -4.18 -21.64 -12.29
C LEU A 35 -5.29 -20.60 -12.33
N ALA A 36 -6.49 -21.01 -11.93
CA ALA A 36 -7.52 -20.08 -11.51
C ALA A 36 -6.80 -19.34 -10.38
N ALA A 37 -6.24 -18.18 -10.72
CA ALA A 37 -5.85 -17.19 -9.75
C ALA A 37 -7.17 -16.91 -9.03
N TYR A 38 -7.37 -17.59 -7.91
CA TYR A 38 -8.49 -17.35 -7.02
C TYR A 38 -8.24 -15.94 -6.51
N GLY A 39 -8.72 -14.95 -7.26
CA GLY A 39 -8.86 -13.61 -6.76
C GLY A 39 -9.67 -13.72 -5.48
N ASN A 40 -9.31 -12.94 -4.47
CA ASN A 40 -10.06 -12.95 -3.22
C ASN A 40 -11.46 -12.35 -3.50
N GLU A 41 -12.42 -13.20 -3.85
CA GLU A 41 -13.80 -12.82 -4.17
C GLU A 41 -14.46 -12.08 -3.00
N ASP A 42 -14.11 -12.46 -1.77
CA ASP A 42 -14.58 -11.78 -0.56
C ASP A 42 -14.04 -10.35 -0.45
N ALA A 43 -12.78 -10.12 -0.82
CA ALA A 43 -12.19 -8.77 -0.85
C ALA A 43 -12.83 -7.90 -1.94
N LYS A 44 -13.12 -8.49 -3.11
CA LYS A 44 -13.85 -7.80 -4.18
C LYS A 44 -15.26 -7.40 -3.72
N ARG A 45 -15.99 -8.34 -3.10
CA ARG A 45 -17.32 -8.07 -2.58
C ARG A 45 -17.30 -6.98 -1.52
N LEU A 46 -16.35 -7.04 -0.58
CA LEU A 46 -16.17 -6.00 0.44
C LEU A 46 -15.92 -4.62 -0.19
N TYR A 47 -15.06 -4.57 -1.21
CA TYR A 47 -14.78 -3.34 -1.95
C TYR A 47 -16.04 -2.74 -2.56
N ASP A 48 -16.80 -3.57 -3.29
CA ASP A 48 -18.03 -3.14 -3.97
C ASP A 48 -19.09 -2.69 -2.93
N ASP A 49 -19.26 -3.43 -1.82
CA ASP A 49 -20.23 -3.11 -0.74
C ASP A 49 -19.87 -1.82 0.02
N LEU A 50 -18.59 -1.55 0.27
CA LEU A 50 -18.16 -0.34 0.97
C LEU A 50 -18.25 0.91 0.10
N LEU A 51 -17.90 0.80 -1.18
CA LEU A 51 -17.76 1.98 -2.06
C LEU A 51 -19.05 2.35 -2.79
N VAL A 52 -20.01 1.44 -2.95
CA VAL A 52 -21.27 1.72 -3.68
C VAL A 52 -22.04 2.93 -3.12
N ASN A 53 -21.99 3.16 -1.80
CA ASN A 53 -22.66 4.28 -1.14
C ASN A 53 -21.68 5.28 -0.50
N TYR A 54 -20.39 5.17 -0.81
CA TYR A 54 -19.39 6.05 -0.25
C TYR A 54 -19.35 7.38 -1.01
N ASN A 55 -19.55 8.49 -0.30
CA ASN A 55 -19.46 9.82 -0.88
C ASN A 55 -18.17 10.50 -0.43
N LYS A 56 -17.19 10.56 -1.33
CA LYS A 56 -15.87 11.16 -1.08
C LYS A 56 -15.87 12.65 -0.76
N HIS A 57 -16.93 13.38 -1.12
CA HIS A 57 -17.04 14.81 -0.81
C HIS A 57 -17.54 15.07 0.61
N ARG A 58 -17.97 14.03 1.33
CA ARG A 58 -18.44 14.15 2.71
C ARG A 58 -17.43 13.57 3.67
N ARG A 59 -16.91 14.45 4.53
CA ARG A 59 -16.03 14.11 5.65
C ARG A 59 -16.55 12.88 6.43
N PRO A 60 -15.70 11.87 6.70
CA PRO A 60 -16.09 10.65 7.38
C PRO A 60 -16.17 10.88 8.89
N THR A 61 -17.29 11.44 9.34
CA THR A 61 -17.53 11.66 10.77
C THR A 61 -18.85 11.07 11.23
N PRO A 62 -18.94 10.63 12.49
CA PRO A 62 -20.20 10.14 13.06
C PRO A 62 -21.26 11.25 13.19
N GLY A 63 -20.83 12.51 13.24
CA GLY A 63 -21.74 13.65 13.38
C GLY A 63 -21.07 14.98 13.06
N PRO A 64 -21.86 16.07 12.95
CA PRO A 64 -21.38 17.39 12.52
C PRO A 64 -20.40 18.01 13.52
N ASN A 65 -20.60 17.81 14.82
CA ASN A 65 -19.79 18.43 15.87
C ASN A 65 -18.58 17.60 16.31
N ILE A 66 -18.27 16.51 15.60
CA ILE A 66 -17.16 15.61 15.94
C ILE A 66 -16.02 15.88 14.96
N PRO A 67 -14.78 16.15 15.41
CA PRO A 67 -13.63 16.32 14.52
C PRO A 67 -13.11 14.98 13.99
N VAL A 68 -12.50 14.98 12.79
CA VAL A 68 -11.69 13.85 12.31
C VAL A 68 -10.29 14.01 12.89
N THR A 69 -9.77 12.97 13.55
CA THR A 69 -8.39 12.95 14.02
C THR A 69 -7.47 12.46 12.91
N ILE A 70 -6.55 13.32 12.48
CA ILE A 70 -5.50 13.00 11.51
C ILE A 70 -4.19 12.87 12.28
N LYS A 71 -3.50 11.74 12.10
CA LYS A 71 -2.18 11.48 12.66
C LYS A 71 -1.15 11.62 11.55
N LEU A 72 -0.33 12.67 11.65
CA LEU A 72 0.76 12.93 10.74
C LEU A 72 2.08 12.50 11.40
N LYS A 73 2.86 11.68 10.70
CA LYS A 73 4.21 11.30 11.11
C LYS A 73 5.20 11.95 10.17
N LEU A 74 6.07 12.79 10.70
CA LEU A 74 7.05 13.57 9.93
C LEU A 74 8.48 13.14 10.27
N ARG A 75 9.32 13.11 9.23
CA ARG A 75 10.78 13.14 9.29
C ARG A 75 11.21 14.49 8.72
N LEU A 76 12.38 14.97 9.13
CA LEU A 76 12.89 16.30 8.75
C LEU A 76 12.73 16.56 7.23
N SER A 77 13.12 15.63 6.37
CA SER A 77 12.98 15.81 4.92
C SER A 77 11.73 15.18 4.27
N GLN A 78 10.83 14.55 5.03
CA GLN A 78 9.80 13.67 4.46
C GLN A 78 8.53 13.56 5.31
N ILE A 79 7.35 13.54 4.68
CA ILE A 79 6.18 12.90 5.28
C ILE A 79 6.47 11.40 5.35
N ILE A 80 6.29 10.81 6.52
CA ILE A 80 6.47 9.37 6.71
C ILE A 80 5.14 8.65 6.56
N ASP A 81 4.09 9.21 7.16
CA ASP A 81 2.80 8.55 7.24
C ASP A 81 1.69 9.57 7.54
N VAL A 82 0.54 9.39 6.90
CA VAL A 82 -0.68 10.17 7.15
C VAL A 82 -1.79 9.15 7.39
N VAL A 83 -2.26 9.09 8.64
CA VAL A 83 -3.26 8.11 9.05
C VAL A 83 -4.49 8.81 9.57
N TRP A 84 -5.66 8.45 9.08
CA TRP A 84 -6.95 8.87 9.61
C TRP A 84 -7.87 7.67 9.79
N ILE A 85 -8.95 7.86 10.56
CA ILE A 85 -9.97 6.83 10.77
C ILE A 85 -11.21 7.24 10.00
N ASP A 86 -11.67 6.36 9.11
CA ASP A 86 -12.94 6.52 8.41
C ASP A 86 -13.97 5.55 9.00
N ASN A 87 -14.99 6.09 9.68
CA ASN A 87 -16.05 5.29 10.28
C ASN A 87 -16.96 4.61 9.25
N LYS A 88 -17.06 5.12 8.02
CA LYS A 88 -17.89 4.54 6.96
C LYS A 88 -17.20 3.36 6.27
N LEU A 89 -15.86 3.32 6.30
CA LEU A 89 -15.06 2.21 5.78
C LEU A 89 -14.74 1.21 6.90
N SER A 90 -15.75 0.79 7.65
CA SER A 90 -15.62 -0.20 8.72
C SER A 90 -16.45 -1.44 8.40
N TRP A 91 -15.89 -2.62 8.68
CA TRP A 91 -16.53 -3.91 8.43
C TRP A 91 -16.10 -4.94 9.47
N ASP A 92 -16.86 -6.04 9.59
CA ASP A 92 -16.45 -7.23 10.35
C ASP A 92 -15.71 -8.21 9.41
N PRO A 93 -14.41 -8.50 9.62
CA PRO A 93 -13.65 -9.44 8.79
C PRO A 93 -14.33 -10.80 8.65
N ARG A 94 -15.08 -11.25 9.66
CA ARG A 94 -15.78 -12.56 9.63
C ARG A 94 -16.87 -12.64 8.57
N SER A 95 -17.42 -11.50 8.15
CA SER A 95 -18.46 -11.43 7.11
C SER A 95 -17.91 -11.49 5.69
N TYR A 96 -16.59 -11.33 5.52
CA TYR A 96 -15.90 -11.24 4.23
C TYR A 96 -14.65 -12.12 4.21
N GLY A 97 -14.80 -13.42 4.52
CA GLY A 97 -13.71 -14.40 4.37
C GLY A 97 -12.47 -14.15 5.24
N GLY A 98 -12.55 -13.33 6.28
CA GLY A 98 -11.42 -12.96 7.13
C GLY A 98 -10.58 -11.81 6.60
N VAL A 99 -11.05 -11.08 5.58
CA VAL A 99 -10.35 -9.90 5.04
C VAL A 99 -10.25 -8.82 6.10
N SER A 100 -9.04 -8.54 6.57
CA SER A 100 -8.74 -7.52 7.60
C SER A 100 -8.14 -6.23 7.01
N VAL A 101 -7.63 -6.30 5.78
CA VAL A 101 -7.01 -5.18 5.08
C VAL A 101 -7.56 -5.13 3.66
N LEU A 102 -7.97 -3.94 3.23
CA LEU A 102 -8.47 -3.66 1.88
C LEU A 102 -7.66 -2.50 1.30
N TYR A 103 -7.16 -2.68 0.08
CA TYR A 103 -6.46 -1.63 -0.66
C TYR A 103 -7.45 -0.92 -1.59
N VAL A 104 -7.55 0.41 -1.46
CA VAL A 104 -8.46 1.25 -2.25
C VAL A 104 -7.67 2.42 -2.83
N PRO A 105 -7.89 2.80 -4.11
CA PRO A 105 -7.30 4.01 -4.69
C PRO A 105 -7.76 5.27 -3.94
N TYR A 106 -6.84 6.22 -3.73
CA TYR A 106 -7.13 7.42 -2.94
C TYR A 106 -8.19 8.32 -3.60
N GLU A 107 -8.33 8.27 -4.93
CA GLU A 107 -9.27 9.08 -5.71
C GLU A 107 -10.75 8.73 -5.45
N MET A 108 -11.00 7.56 -4.86
CA MET A 108 -12.32 7.02 -4.57
C MET A 108 -12.77 7.27 -3.12
N ILE A 109 -11.86 7.67 -2.24
CA ILE A 109 -12.13 7.91 -0.82
C ILE A 109 -11.97 9.38 -0.46
N TRP A 110 -12.49 9.78 0.70
CA TRP A 110 -12.23 11.10 1.23
C TRP A 110 -10.79 11.16 1.73
N VAL A 111 -10.07 12.20 1.30
CA VAL A 111 -8.72 12.50 1.76
C VAL A 111 -8.75 13.89 2.40
N PRO A 112 -8.13 14.08 3.58
CA PRO A 112 -8.06 15.40 4.19
C PRO A 112 -7.22 16.35 3.34
N ASP A 113 -7.69 17.58 3.17
CA ASP A 113 -6.89 18.67 2.65
C ASP A 113 -5.96 19.19 3.75
N ILE A 114 -4.64 19.08 3.54
CA ILE A 114 -3.61 19.46 4.50
C ILE A 114 -2.80 20.61 3.91
N VAL A 115 -3.05 21.82 4.42
CA VAL A 115 -2.28 23.02 4.06
C VAL A 115 -1.31 23.35 5.18
N LEU A 116 -0.03 23.53 4.85
CA LEU A 116 0.96 24.00 5.81
C LEU A 116 0.97 25.53 5.83
N TYR A 117 0.61 26.13 6.96
CA TYR A 117 0.72 27.58 7.15
C TYR A 117 2.02 27.92 7.88
N ASN A 118 2.95 28.58 7.18
CA ASN A 118 4.15 29.12 7.79
C ASN A 118 3.92 30.57 8.23
N LYS A 119 3.84 30.80 9.54
CA LYS A 119 3.67 32.15 10.12
C LYS A 119 4.85 33.10 9.90
N SER A 120 6.04 32.62 9.52
CA SER A 120 7.23 33.48 9.36
C SER A 120 7.40 34.08 7.96
N ALA A 121 6.70 33.54 6.94
CA ALA A 121 6.84 34.01 5.55
C ALA A 121 6.14 35.37 5.32
N ASP A 122 5.11 35.70 6.11
CA ASP A 122 4.39 36.98 6.01
C ASP A 122 5.12 38.13 6.74
N SER A 123 6.05 37.82 7.66
CA SER A 123 6.91 38.81 8.30
C SER A 123 8.26 38.80 7.59
N GLU A 124 8.43 39.71 6.63
CA GLU A 124 9.65 39.93 5.85
C GLU A 124 10.90 39.97 6.75
N SER A 125 11.49 38.80 6.98
CA SER A 125 12.70 38.64 7.75
C SER A 125 13.83 38.59 6.74
N ARG A 126 14.47 39.73 6.50
CA ARG A 126 15.59 39.96 5.57
C ARG A 126 16.87 39.14 5.86
N TYR A 127 16.75 38.05 6.59
CA TYR A 127 17.81 37.08 6.84
C TYR A 127 17.26 35.68 6.62
N GLY A 128 17.32 35.24 5.36
CA GLY A 128 17.00 33.88 4.94
C GLY A 128 17.84 32.87 5.72
N SER A 129 17.22 32.26 6.73
CA SER A 129 17.86 31.25 7.56
C SER A 129 17.65 29.88 6.94
N ASN A 130 18.58 28.93 7.13
CA ASN A 130 18.47 27.56 6.62
C ASN A 130 17.14 26.87 7.02
N TRP A 131 16.50 27.38 8.07
CA TRP A 131 15.19 26.95 8.54
C TRP A 131 14.02 27.36 7.63
N GLU A 132 14.08 28.50 6.95
CA GLU A 132 13.04 28.88 5.98
C GLU A 132 13.08 27.98 4.74
N TYR A 133 14.27 27.76 4.18
CA TYR A 133 14.47 26.80 3.09
C TYR A 133 13.99 25.39 3.46
N PHE A 134 14.21 25.01 4.71
CA PHE A 134 13.80 23.72 5.22
C PHE A 134 12.27 23.59 5.32
N ILE A 135 11.58 24.62 5.82
CA ILE A 135 10.11 24.67 5.86
C ILE A 135 9.54 24.69 4.45
N LEU A 136 10.08 25.50 3.54
CA LEU A 136 9.63 25.55 2.15
C LEU A 136 9.76 24.18 1.46
N LYS A 137 10.84 23.44 1.68
CA LYS A 137 10.98 22.06 1.18
C LYS A 137 9.94 21.09 1.74
N ILE A 138 9.55 21.24 3.00
CA ILE A 138 8.47 20.42 3.58
C ILE A 138 7.12 20.80 2.95
N ILE A 139 6.85 22.09 2.73
CA ILE A 139 5.62 22.57 2.09
C ILE A 139 5.50 22.00 0.68
N ASP A 140 6.53 22.16 -0.15
CA ASP A 140 6.55 21.65 -1.52
C ASP A 140 6.38 20.13 -1.57
N LEU A 141 7.02 19.41 -0.64
CA LEU A 141 6.88 17.96 -0.57
C LEU A 141 5.47 17.55 -0.16
N ILE A 142 4.84 18.26 0.77
CA ILE A 142 3.44 18.01 1.14
C ILE A 142 2.53 18.26 -0.06
N GLN A 143 2.66 19.41 -0.72
CA GLN A 143 1.84 19.74 -1.90
C GLN A 143 2.01 18.71 -3.03
N TYR A 144 3.24 18.31 -3.33
CA TYR A 144 3.52 17.26 -4.33
C TYR A 144 2.86 15.90 -4.02
N PHE A 145 2.69 15.55 -2.74
CA PHE A 145 2.08 14.27 -2.36
C PHE A 145 0.54 14.30 -2.42
N PHE A 146 -0.08 15.49 -2.51
CA PHE A 146 -1.54 15.66 -2.46
C PHE A 146 -2.15 16.27 -3.75
N ASP A 147 -1.33 16.62 -4.76
CA ASP A 147 -1.74 16.97 -6.15
C ASP A 147 -1.60 15.76 -7.11
#